data_AF-A0A4W5PTK7-F1
#
_entry.id   AF-A0A4W5PTK7-F1
#
_cell.length_a   1.000
_cell.length_b   1.000
_cell.length_c   1.000
_cell.angle_alpha   90.00
_cell.angle_beta   90.00
_cell.angle_gamma   90.00
#
_symmetry.space_group_name_H-M   'P 1'
#
loop_
_entity.id
_entity.type
_entity.pdbx_description
1 polymer ?
#
loop_
_entity_poly.entity_id
_entity_poly.type
_entity_poly.pdbx_seq_one_letter_code
_entity_poly.pdbx_strand_id
1 'polypeptide(L)'
;MMLRQAARLDCRQFVSPMDVVSGNSKLNLAFVANLFNTHPALKRTNSNNIDTALIEGESREEKTFRNWMNSLGVAPYVNHLYCDLCDAVVILQLYEKVNVPVEWKKVNRPPYSALGSNMKKLENCTYAVELGRNKARFSLVGIGGVNLNEGSPMHTLALVWQLMRRYTLQVLSDLGDGEKIGDQIIINWVNTQLKEGGKDSQISSFKDKLISTSLPVIDLLDTIAPKSIKEELVKRGELSDADKLNNAKYAITVSRKIGARVYALPDDLVEVKPKMVLTVFACLMGRGMKKADG
;
A
#
# COMPACT_ATOMS: atom_id res chain seq x y z
N MET A 1 -18.86 -11.65 37.49
CA MET A 1 -19.79 -12.59 36.83
C MET A 1 -19.47 -12.77 35.35
N MET A 2 -19.39 -11.69 34.56
CA MET A 2 -19.06 -11.70 33.13
C MET A 2 -17.82 -12.56 32.77
N LEU A 3 -16.65 -12.30 33.37
CA LEU A 3 -15.41 -13.04 33.05
C LEU A 3 -15.47 -14.53 33.40
N ARG A 4 -16.29 -14.92 34.39
CA ARG A 4 -16.50 -16.34 34.70
C ARG A 4 -17.30 -17.03 33.60
N GLN A 5 -18.26 -16.34 32.98
CA GLN A 5 -19.00 -16.87 31.84
C GLN A 5 -18.12 -16.92 30.58
N ALA A 6 -17.31 -15.88 30.35
CA ALA A 6 -16.36 -15.88 29.24
C ALA A 6 -15.36 -17.04 29.32
N ALA A 7 -14.94 -17.44 30.53
CA ALA A 7 -14.05 -18.60 30.72
C ALA A 7 -14.70 -19.93 30.29
N ARG A 8 -16.03 -20.05 30.39
CA ARG A 8 -16.76 -21.24 29.93
C ARG A 8 -16.82 -21.36 28.40
N LEU A 9 -16.60 -20.25 27.71
CA LEU A 9 -16.52 -20.14 26.25
C LEU A 9 -15.07 -20.12 25.74
N ASP A 10 -14.09 -20.36 26.62
CA ASP A 10 -12.65 -20.21 26.37
C ASP A 10 -12.24 -18.81 25.86
N CYS A 11 -13.02 -17.78 26.23
CA CYS A 11 -12.87 -16.41 25.76
C CYS A 11 -12.34 -15.45 26.83
N ARG A 12 -11.95 -15.94 28.01
CA ARG A 12 -11.40 -15.11 29.09
C ARG A 12 -9.92 -14.82 28.82
N GLN A 13 -9.66 -13.91 27.88
CA GLN A 13 -8.33 -13.41 27.55
C GLN A 13 -8.28 -11.89 27.72
N PHE A 14 -7.07 -11.34 27.88
CA PHE A 14 -6.73 -9.91 27.90
C PHE A 14 -7.18 -9.07 29.11
N VAL A 15 -8.34 -9.34 29.72
CA VAL A 15 -8.93 -8.46 30.75
C VAL A 15 -9.02 -9.08 32.15
N SER A 16 -8.75 -8.28 33.17
CA SER A 16 -9.11 -8.53 34.56
C SER A 16 -10.45 -7.84 34.93
N PRO A 17 -11.09 -8.19 36.06
CA PRO A 17 -12.29 -7.48 36.53
C PRO A 17 -12.07 -5.97 36.70
N MET A 18 -10.86 -5.56 37.11
CA MET A 18 -10.53 -4.16 37.34
C MET A 18 -10.44 -3.39 36.02
N ASP A 19 -9.85 -3.97 34.96
CA ASP A 19 -9.74 -3.34 33.63
C ASP A 19 -11.11 -3.05 33.00
N VAL A 20 -12.07 -3.93 33.27
CA VAL A 20 -13.45 -3.79 32.81
C VAL A 20 -14.12 -2.61 33.50
N VAL A 21 -14.04 -2.56 34.84
CA VAL A 21 -14.69 -1.51 35.65
C VAL A 21 -14.01 -0.15 35.46
N SER A 22 -12.70 -0.13 35.26
CA SER A 22 -11.94 1.10 35.00
C SER A 22 -12.11 1.63 33.59
N GLY A 23 -12.84 0.94 32.71
CA GLY A 23 -13.10 1.38 31.34
C GLY A 23 -11.86 1.38 30.43
N ASN A 24 -10.92 0.43 30.61
CA ASN A 24 -9.74 0.36 29.76
C ASN A 24 -10.12 -0.01 28.31
N SER A 25 -10.13 0.99 27.42
CA SER A 25 -10.63 0.86 26.05
C SER A 25 -9.90 -0.20 25.23
N LYS A 26 -8.58 -0.32 25.37
CA LYS A 26 -7.77 -1.29 24.62
C LYS A 26 -8.02 -2.72 25.07
N LEU A 27 -8.01 -2.96 26.38
CA LEU A 27 -8.20 -4.31 26.92
C LEU A 27 -9.65 -4.78 26.71
N ASN A 28 -10.63 -3.90 26.92
CA ASN A 28 -12.03 -4.22 26.66
C ASN A 28 -12.29 -4.49 25.17
N LEU A 29 -11.69 -3.72 24.26
CA LEU A 29 -11.80 -3.99 22.82
C LEU A 29 -11.17 -5.35 22.45
N ALA A 30 -9.99 -5.67 22.98
CA ALA A 30 -9.34 -6.96 22.75
C ALA A 30 -10.20 -8.14 23.26
N PHE A 31 -10.81 -8.00 24.43
CA PHE A 31 -11.73 -8.98 24.98
C PHE A 31 -12.95 -9.21 24.09
N VAL A 32 -13.60 -8.13 23.63
CA VAL A 32 -14.76 -8.22 22.73
C VAL A 32 -14.39 -8.81 21.37
N ALA A 33 -13.25 -8.40 20.80
CA ALA A 33 -12.75 -8.93 19.54
C ALA A 33 -12.47 -10.43 19.63
N ASN A 34 -11.86 -10.88 20.73
CA ASN A 34 -11.64 -12.30 20.98
C ASN A 34 -12.96 -13.08 21.05
N LEU A 35 -13.93 -12.58 21.82
CA LEU A 35 -15.24 -13.20 21.94
C LEU A 35 -15.95 -13.30 20.58
N PHE A 36 -15.88 -12.25 19.74
CA PHE A 36 -16.45 -12.27 18.40
C PHE A 36 -15.74 -13.28 17.49
N ASN A 37 -14.40 -13.34 17.51
CA ASN A 37 -13.64 -14.27 16.68
C ASN A 37 -13.89 -15.74 17.04
N THR A 38 -14.10 -16.04 18.33
CA THR A 38 -14.35 -17.41 18.79
C THR A 38 -15.83 -17.79 18.67
N HIS A 39 -16.75 -16.87 18.95
CA HIS A 39 -18.20 -17.11 18.94
C HIS A 39 -18.96 -15.96 18.26
N PRO A 40 -18.90 -15.84 16.91
CA PRO A 40 -19.56 -14.73 16.21
C PRO A 40 -21.09 -14.73 16.38
N ALA A 41 -21.69 -15.91 16.64
CA ALA A 41 -23.13 -16.14 16.73
C ALA A 41 -23.95 -15.60 15.54
N LEU A 42 -23.32 -15.43 14.38
CA LEU A 42 -23.95 -14.94 13.17
C LEU A 42 -24.70 -16.08 12.46
N LYS A 43 -26.01 -15.92 12.27
CA LYS A 43 -26.78 -16.77 11.36
C LYS A 43 -26.45 -16.36 9.93
N ARG A 44 -26.17 -17.31 9.04
CA ARG A 44 -26.07 -17.01 7.59
C ARG A 44 -27.41 -16.44 7.14
N THR A 45 -27.42 -15.20 6.71
CA THR A 45 -28.60 -14.56 6.16
C THR A 45 -28.76 -14.99 4.70
N ASN A 46 -29.91 -15.57 4.35
CA ASN A 46 -30.31 -15.81 2.95
C ASN A 46 -30.77 -14.52 2.24
N SER A 47 -30.27 -13.36 2.66
CA SER A 47 -30.69 -12.07 2.14
C SER A 47 -29.79 -11.66 0.99
N ASN A 48 -30.36 -11.60 -0.22
CA ASN A 48 -29.78 -11.09 -1.46
C ASN A 48 -29.38 -9.59 -1.43
N ASN A 49 -29.27 -9.00 -0.23
CA ASN A 49 -28.91 -7.59 0.03
C ASN A 49 -27.64 -7.47 0.88
N ILE A 50 -26.79 -8.51 0.93
CA ILE A 50 -25.43 -8.29 1.42
C ILE A 50 -24.64 -7.73 0.25
N ASP A 51 -24.05 -6.56 0.43
CA ASP A 51 -23.12 -5.97 -0.52
C ASP A 51 -21.99 -6.97 -0.75
N THR A 52 -21.96 -7.61 -1.92
CA THR A 52 -21.01 -8.68 -2.25
C THR A 52 -19.55 -8.21 -2.06
N ALA A 53 -19.30 -6.91 -2.17
CA ALA A 53 -18.02 -6.25 -1.90
C ALA A 53 -17.56 -6.31 -0.43
N LEU A 54 -18.47 -6.51 0.53
CA LEU A 54 -18.14 -6.73 1.95
C LEU A 54 -17.79 -8.19 2.27
N ILE A 55 -18.19 -9.15 1.42
CA ILE A 55 -17.91 -10.58 1.58
C ILE A 55 -16.64 -10.98 0.82
N GLU A 56 -16.41 -10.36 -0.35
CA GLU A 56 -15.19 -10.60 -1.12
C GLU A 56 -13.99 -9.95 -0.43
N GLY A 57 -13.00 -10.76 -0.08
CA GLY A 57 -11.75 -10.26 0.49
C GLY A 57 -11.05 -9.33 -0.49
N GLU A 58 -10.39 -8.29 0.04
CA GLU A 58 -9.64 -7.31 -0.74
C GLU A 58 -8.68 -7.99 -1.74
N SER A 59 -8.84 -7.64 -3.03
CA SER A 59 -8.03 -8.18 -4.11
C SER A 59 -6.56 -7.75 -3.99
N ARG A 60 -5.66 -8.44 -4.70
CA ARG A 60 -4.24 -8.08 -4.71
C ARG A 60 -4.01 -6.67 -5.29
N GLU A 61 -4.80 -6.29 -6.30
CA GLU A 61 -4.73 -4.97 -6.91
C GLU A 61 -5.18 -3.89 -5.93
N GLU A 62 -6.32 -4.10 -5.26
CA GLU A 62 -6.83 -3.18 -4.23
C GLU A 62 -5.81 -2.98 -3.09
N LYS A 63 -5.22 -4.08 -2.59
CA LYS A 63 -4.12 -4.04 -1.60
C LYS A 63 -2.94 -3.21 -2.08
N THR A 64 -2.56 -3.36 -3.35
CA THR A 64 -1.43 -2.65 -3.94
C THR A 64 -1.72 -1.16 -4.00
N PHE A 65 -2.91 -0.77 -4.46
CA PHE A 65 -3.32 0.63 -4.51
C PHE A 65 -3.42 1.26 -3.13
N ARG A 66 -4.05 0.58 -2.17
CA ARG A 66 -4.13 1.05 -0.78
C ARG A 66 -2.75 1.23 -0.17
N ASN A 67 -1.86 0.26 -0.32
CA ASN A 67 -0.48 0.35 0.18
C ASN A 67 0.30 1.48 -0.50
N TRP A 68 0.09 1.70 -1.79
CA TRP A 68 0.71 2.79 -2.54
C TRP A 68 0.23 4.15 -2.03
N MET A 69 -1.07 4.37 -1.88
CA MET A 69 -1.59 5.64 -1.35
C MET A 69 -1.04 5.93 0.04
N ASN A 70 -1.09 4.95 0.93
CA ASN A 70 -0.61 5.09 2.30
C ASN A 70 0.91 5.29 2.37
N SER A 71 1.70 4.70 1.47
CA SER A 71 3.16 4.92 1.41
C SER A 71 3.54 6.33 0.95
N LEU A 72 2.63 7.04 0.26
CA LEU A 72 2.78 8.44 -0.10
C LEU A 72 2.38 9.43 1.01
N GLY A 73 1.87 8.92 2.13
CA GLY A 73 1.50 9.72 3.31
C GLY A 73 0.24 10.55 3.11
N VAL A 74 -0.78 10.00 2.46
CA VAL A 74 -2.10 10.63 2.35
C VAL A 74 -2.82 10.66 3.70
N ALA A 75 -3.71 11.63 3.87
CA ALA A 75 -4.56 11.76 5.06
C ALA A 75 -6.03 12.03 4.66
N PRO A 76 -7.03 11.29 5.16
CA PRO A 76 -6.93 10.20 6.14
C PRO A 76 -6.25 8.94 5.59
N TYR A 77 -5.86 8.04 6.49
CA TYR A 77 -5.31 6.73 6.14
C TYR A 77 -6.38 5.90 5.43
N VAL A 78 -6.01 5.28 4.31
CA VAL A 78 -6.95 4.52 3.48
C VAL A 78 -7.02 3.07 3.98
N ASN A 79 -8.22 2.66 4.38
CA ASN A 79 -8.55 1.30 4.82
C ASN A 79 -9.37 0.56 3.75
N HIS A 80 -10.35 1.24 3.16
CA HIS A 80 -11.27 0.69 2.15
C HIS A 80 -11.42 1.65 0.98
N LEU A 81 -10.88 1.28 -0.20
CA LEU A 81 -10.83 2.16 -1.37
C LEU A 81 -12.20 2.74 -1.76
N TYR A 82 -13.23 1.89 -1.80
CA TYR A 82 -14.57 2.26 -2.28
C TYR A 82 -15.43 3.01 -1.25
N CYS A 83 -14.88 3.30 -0.08
CA CYS A 83 -15.53 4.14 0.93
C CYS A 83 -14.70 5.40 1.20
N ASP A 84 -13.39 5.22 1.37
CA ASP A 84 -12.47 6.28 1.79
C ASP A 84 -12.10 7.25 0.66
N LEU A 85 -12.38 6.89 -0.60
CA LEU A 85 -12.11 7.75 -1.76
C LEU A 85 -13.36 8.50 -2.27
N CYS A 86 -14.53 8.28 -1.68
CA CYS A 86 -15.81 8.80 -2.17
C CYS A 86 -16.01 10.32 -2.02
N ASP A 87 -15.12 11.00 -1.30
CA ASP A 87 -15.07 12.47 -1.24
C ASP A 87 -13.93 13.08 -2.07
N ALA A 88 -13.18 12.22 -2.77
CA ALA A 88 -11.99 12.50 -3.57
C ALA A 88 -10.86 13.29 -2.88
N VAL A 89 -10.90 13.52 -1.57
CA VAL A 89 -9.86 14.31 -0.88
C VAL A 89 -8.51 13.63 -0.97
N VAL A 90 -8.46 12.31 -0.79
CA VAL A 90 -7.24 11.51 -0.96
C VAL A 90 -6.78 11.53 -2.42
N ILE A 91 -7.69 11.38 -3.38
CA ILE A 91 -7.38 11.44 -4.82
C ILE A 91 -6.73 12.78 -5.18
N LEU A 92 -7.25 13.87 -4.64
CA LEU A 92 -6.72 15.22 -4.82
C LEU A 92 -5.31 15.36 -4.23
N GLN A 93 -5.02 14.78 -3.06
CA GLN A 93 -3.63 14.75 -2.55
C GLN A 93 -2.70 13.98 -3.47
N LEU A 94 -3.16 12.86 -4.06
CA LEU A 94 -2.35 12.08 -4.99
C LEU A 94 -2.02 12.86 -6.26
N TYR A 95 -2.89 13.76 -6.73
CA TYR A 95 -2.56 14.64 -7.86
C TYR A 95 -1.32 15.50 -7.60
N GLU A 96 -1.17 16.05 -6.40
CA GLU A 96 0.05 16.79 -6.03
C GLU A 96 1.28 15.88 -6.02
N LYS A 97 1.13 14.62 -5.55
CA LYS A 97 2.22 13.63 -5.58
C LYS A 97 2.66 13.26 -7.00
N VAL A 98 1.82 13.52 -8.00
CA VAL A 98 2.13 13.30 -9.42
C VAL A 98 2.33 14.59 -10.21
N ASN A 99 2.74 15.66 -9.53
CA ASN A 99 3.02 16.99 -10.10
C ASN A 99 1.84 17.55 -10.94
N VAL A 100 0.62 17.35 -10.46
CA VAL A 100 -0.59 17.98 -11.02
C VAL A 100 -1.12 18.96 -9.95
N PRO A 101 -1.03 20.28 -10.18
CA PRO A 101 -1.47 21.27 -9.20
C PRO A 101 -2.95 21.17 -8.88
N VAL A 102 -3.28 21.25 -7.59
CA VAL A 102 -4.65 21.22 -7.07
C VAL A 102 -5.00 22.58 -6.48
N GLU A 103 -6.16 23.11 -6.87
CA GLU A 103 -6.69 24.37 -6.32
C GLU A 103 -7.50 24.07 -5.06
N TRP A 104 -6.83 23.97 -3.92
CA TRP A 104 -7.45 23.60 -2.64
C TRP A 104 -8.57 24.51 -2.16
N LYS A 105 -8.66 25.75 -2.67
CA LYS A 105 -9.77 26.67 -2.41
C LYS A 105 -11.11 26.17 -2.95
N LYS A 106 -11.10 25.30 -3.97
CA LYS A 106 -12.29 24.67 -4.55
C LYS A 106 -12.68 23.35 -3.87
N VAL A 107 -11.84 22.85 -2.96
CA VAL A 107 -12.01 21.51 -2.37
C VAL A 107 -12.76 21.62 -1.06
N ASN A 108 -13.90 20.94 -0.97
CA ASN A 108 -14.69 20.84 0.25
C ASN A 108 -14.07 19.82 1.21
N ARG A 109 -13.78 20.21 2.45
CA ARG A 109 -13.16 19.34 3.46
C ARG A 109 -14.16 18.93 4.55
N PRO A 110 -13.98 17.76 5.18
CA PRO A 110 -14.74 17.39 6.36
C PRO A 110 -14.44 18.33 7.54
N PRO A 111 -15.36 18.46 8.52
CA PRO A 111 -16.64 17.75 8.63
C PRO A 111 -17.71 18.29 7.66
N TYR A 112 -18.40 17.37 6.98
CA TYR A 112 -19.52 17.72 6.11
C TYR A 112 -20.81 17.82 6.93
N SER A 113 -21.66 18.81 6.62
CA SER A 113 -23.00 18.90 7.20
C SER A 113 -23.86 17.69 6.80
N ALA A 114 -24.73 17.24 7.69
CA ALA A 114 -25.65 16.13 7.40
C ALA A 114 -26.50 16.41 6.15
N LEU A 115 -26.98 17.64 6.01
CA LEU A 115 -27.65 18.14 4.82
C LEU A 115 -26.59 18.63 3.81
N GLY A 116 -26.57 18.07 2.61
CA GLY A 116 -25.68 18.51 1.52
C GLY A 116 -24.28 17.88 1.48
N SER A 117 -23.94 16.96 2.39
CA SER A 117 -22.64 16.25 2.35
C SER A 117 -22.38 15.59 1.00
N ASN A 118 -23.40 14.93 0.42
CA ASN A 118 -23.24 14.23 -0.85
C ASN A 118 -22.92 15.19 -2.00
N MET A 119 -23.55 16.36 -2.04
CA MET A 119 -23.26 17.38 -3.07
C MET A 119 -21.82 17.87 -2.95
N LYS A 120 -21.33 18.10 -1.72
CA LYS A 120 -19.97 18.55 -1.47
C LYS A 120 -18.92 17.52 -1.87
N LYS A 121 -19.19 16.23 -1.62
CA LYS A 121 -18.35 15.13 -2.08
C LYS A 121 -18.37 15.00 -3.60
N LEU A 122 -19.54 15.10 -4.22
CA LEU A 122 -19.70 15.05 -5.68
C LEU A 122 -18.97 16.19 -6.39
N GLU A 123 -18.99 17.41 -5.83
CA GLU A 123 -18.20 18.55 -6.31
C GLU A 123 -16.70 18.22 -6.34
N ASN A 124 -16.17 17.64 -5.25
CA ASN A 124 -14.77 17.21 -5.19
C ASN A 124 -14.44 16.11 -6.21
N CYS A 125 -15.30 15.09 -6.31
CA CYS A 125 -15.12 13.98 -7.25
C CYS A 125 -15.15 14.46 -8.70
N THR A 126 -16.07 15.37 -9.02
CA THR A 126 -16.14 15.99 -10.36
C THR A 126 -14.87 16.77 -10.65
N TYR A 127 -14.40 17.57 -9.70
CA TYR A 127 -13.14 18.30 -9.84
C TYR A 127 -11.93 17.37 -10.02
N ALA A 128 -11.86 16.26 -9.30
CA ALA A 128 -10.81 15.26 -9.47
C ALA A 128 -10.79 14.67 -10.89
N VAL A 129 -11.97 14.32 -11.44
CA VAL A 129 -12.08 13.82 -12.82
C VAL A 129 -11.67 14.89 -13.84
N GLU A 130 -12.07 16.15 -13.63
CA GLU A 130 -11.66 17.27 -14.50
C GLU A 130 -10.15 17.49 -14.50
N LEU A 131 -9.50 17.44 -13.33
CA LEU A 131 -8.03 17.50 -13.24
C LEU A 131 -7.39 16.35 -14.01
N GLY A 132 -7.92 15.13 -13.83
CA GLY A 132 -7.48 13.94 -14.57
C GLY A 132 -7.51 14.14 -16.08
N ARG A 133 -8.64 14.59 -16.63
CA ARG A 133 -8.80 14.81 -18.08
C ARG A 133 -7.96 15.98 -18.59
N ASN A 134 -8.10 17.14 -17.95
CA ASN A 134 -7.67 18.41 -18.52
C ASN A 134 -6.21 18.74 -18.21
N LYS A 135 -5.74 18.39 -17.01
CA LYS A 135 -4.38 18.71 -16.54
C LYS A 135 -3.46 17.49 -16.63
N ALA A 136 -3.91 16.34 -16.15
CA ALA A 136 -3.10 15.12 -16.14
C ALA A 136 -3.13 14.33 -17.46
N ARG A 137 -4.07 14.64 -18.36
CA ARG A 137 -4.28 13.98 -19.66
C ARG A 137 -4.57 12.48 -19.55
N PHE A 138 -5.29 12.08 -18.51
CA PHE A 138 -5.76 10.71 -18.32
C PHE A 138 -6.91 10.38 -19.27
N SER A 139 -6.97 9.11 -19.70
CA SER A 139 -8.11 8.59 -20.45
C SER A 139 -9.22 8.23 -19.46
N LEU A 140 -10.17 9.14 -19.30
CA LEU A 140 -11.30 9.01 -18.37
C LEU A 140 -12.65 8.98 -19.10
N VAL A 141 -12.68 8.32 -20.27
CA VAL A 141 -13.91 8.13 -21.06
C VAL A 141 -14.90 7.30 -20.23
N GLY A 142 -16.12 7.82 -20.04
CA GLY A 142 -17.15 7.17 -19.24
C GLY A 142 -16.98 7.29 -17.72
N ILE A 143 -15.88 7.86 -17.20
CA ILE A 143 -15.66 8.07 -15.76
C ILE A 143 -16.12 9.49 -15.39
N GLY A 144 -17.18 9.61 -14.60
CA GLY A 144 -17.68 10.88 -14.03
C GLY A 144 -17.47 10.98 -12.52
N GLY A 145 -17.70 12.18 -11.96
CA GLY A 145 -17.60 12.41 -10.51
C GLY A 145 -18.59 11.55 -9.71
N VAL A 146 -19.76 11.28 -10.28
CA VAL A 146 -20.79 10.41 -9.67
C VAL A 146 -20.26 9.00 -9.42
N ASN A 147 -19.50 8.43 -10.37
CA ASN A 147 -18.99 7.06 -10.23
C ASN A 147 -18.01 6.94 -9.05
N LEU A 148 -17.19 7.97 -8.81
CA LEU A 148 -16.28 8.00 -7.67
C LEU A 148 -17.03 8.21 -6.36
N ASN A 149 -18.01 9.12 -6.36
CA ASN A 149 -18.79 9.45 -5.17
C ASN A 149 -19.66 8.28 -4.68
N GLU A 150 -20.17 7.46 -5.62
CA GLU A 150 -20.89 6.22 -5.35
C GLU A 150 -19.96 5.03 -5.00
N GLY A 151 -18.64 5.22 -5.05
CA GLY A 151 -17.68 4.15 -4.72
C GLY A 151 -17.58 3.05 -5.79
N SER A 152 -17.84 3.37 -7.07
CA SER A 152 -17.82 2.37 -8.13
C SER A 152 -16.42 1.72 -8.27
N PRO A 153 -16.29 0.39 -8.10
CA PRO A 153 -14.99 -0.29 -8.10
C PRO A 153 -14.21 -0.08 -9.38
N MET A 154 -14.82 -0.38 -10.53
CA MET A 154 -14.18 -0.27 -11.85
C MET A 154 -13.65 1.14 -12.12
N HIS A 155 -14.45 2.17 -11.89
CA HIS A 155 -14.07 3.55 -12.20
C HIS A 155 -13.01 4.08 -11.21
N THR A 156 -13.11 3.69 -9.94
CA THR A 156 -12.13 4.06 -8.91
C THR A 156 -10.77 3.44 -9.22
N LEU A 157 -10.72 2.12 -9.47
CA LEU A 157 -9.48 1.43 -9.83
C LEU A 157 -8.86 1.99 -11.11
N ALA A 158 -9.67 2.29 -12.14
CA ALA A 158 -9.18 2.85 -13.40
C ALA A 158 -8.50 4.21 -13.24
N LEU A 159 -9.04 5.09 -12.38
CA LEU A 159 -8.42 6.39 -12.10
C LEU A 159 -7.14 6.23 -11.25
N VAL A 160 -7.22 5.42 -10.20
CA VAL A 160 -6.10 5.17 -9.29
C VAL A 160 -4.91 4.54 -10.02
N TRP A 161 -5.17 3.59 -10.91
CA TRP A 161 -4.17 3.00 -11.79
C TRP A 161 -3.44 4.06 -12.62
N GLN A 162 -4.16 5.00 -13.22
CA GLN A 162 -3.54 6.05 -14.05
C GLN A 162 -2.69 7.02 -13.21
N LEU A 163 -3.14 7.36 -12.00
CA LEU A 163 -2.34 8.12 -11.04
C LEU A 163 -1.05 7.35 -10.67
N MET A 164 -1.16 6.08 -10.30
CA MET A 164 -0.03 5.23 -9.94
C MET A 164 0.96 5.05 -11.10
N ARG A 165 0.45 4.87 -12.33
CA ARG A 165 1.27 4.79 -13.54
C ARG A 165 2.04 6.09 -13.76
N ARG A 166 1.38 7.26 -13.67
CA ARG A 166 2.04 8.56 -13.81
C ARG A 166 3.10 8.77 -12.73
N TYR A 167 2.81 8.44 -11.47
CA TYR A 167 3.76 8.49 -10.38
C TYR A 167 5.01 7.67 -10.68
N THR A 168 4.81 6.42 -11.14
CA THR A 168 5.91 5.51 -11.48
C THR A 168 6.78 6.11 -12.59
N LEU A 169 6.17 6.65 -13.65
CA LEU A 169 6.91 7.29 -14.74
C LEU A 169 7.69 8.53 -14.30
N GLN A 170 7.17 9.31 -13.35
CA GLN A 170 7.90 10.45 -12.80
C GLN A 170 9.10 10.02 -11.98
N VAL A 171 8.94 9.02 -11.11
CA VAL A 171 10.07 8.44 -10.36
C VAL A 171 11.15 7.96 -11.33
N LEU A 172 10.77 7.32 -12.44
CA LEU A 172 11.71 6.87 -13.46
C LEU A 172 12.33 8.00 -14.27
N SER A 173 11.57 9.06 -14.61
CA SER A 173 12.06 10.22 -15.35
C SER A 173 13.02 11.07 -14.54
N ASP A 174 12.79 11.22 -13.22
CA ASP A 174 13.72 11.88 -12.30
C ASP A 174 15.04 11.09 -12.19
N LEU A 175 15.04 9.81 -12.57
CA LEU A 175 16.20 8.90 -12.58
C LEU A 175 16.88 8.76 -13.96
N GLY A 176 16.33 9.33 -15.05
CA GLY A 176 16.95 9.33 -16.38
C GLY A 176 16.02 9.66 -17.56
N ASP A 177 16.60 10.13 -18.68
CA ASP A 177 15.91 10.56 -19.91
C ASP A 177 15.28 9.39 -20.73
N GLY A 178 14.28 8.69 -20.19
CA GLY A 178 13.36 7.81 -20.94
C GLY A 178 13.16 6.37 -20.39
N GLU A 179 12.02 5.74 -20.71
CA GLU A 179 11.58 4.44 -20.12
C GLU A 179 12.57 3.27 -20.31
N LYS A 180 13.07 3.01 -21.52
CA LYS A 180 14.03 1.90 -21.77
C LYS A 180 15.43 2.17 -21.21
N ILE A 181 15.76 3.45 -21.08
CA ILE A 181 17.05 3.91 -20.55
C ILE A 181 17.02 3.81 -19.02
N GLY A 182 15.87 4.12 -18.40
CA GLY A 182 15.64 4.00 -16.96
C GLY A 182 15.82 2.58 -16.41
N ASP A 183 15.30 1.56 -17.10
CA ASP A 183 15.43 0.15 -16.65
C ASP A 183 16.90 -0.26 -16.53
N GLN A 184 17.70 0.02 -17.56
CA GLN A 184 19.11 -0.34 -17.57
C GLN A 184 19.92 0.50 -16.58
N ILE A 185 19.59 1.79 -16.41
CA ILE A 185 20.19 2.64 -15.38
C ILE A 185 19.99 2.04 -13.99
N ILE A 186 18.76 1.62 -13.66
CA ILE A 186 18.45 1.03 -12.36
C ILE A 186 19.19 -0.29 -12.18
N ILE A 187 19.19 -1.19 -13.18
CA ILE A 187 19.91 -2.47 -13.09
C ILE A 187 21.41 -2.24 -12.89
N ASN A 188 22.00 -1.32 -13.65
CA ASN A 188 23.42 -0.98 -13.53
C ASN A 188 23.74 -0.39 -12.16
N TRP A 189 22.90 0.51 -11.65
CA TRP A 189 23.05 1.09 -10.32
C TRP A 189 22.98 0.00 -9.24
N VAL A 190 21.98 -0.88 -9.30
CA VAL A 190 21.82 -2.01 -8.36
C VAL A 190 23.07 -2.89 -8.35
N ASN A 191 23.53 -3.34 -9.51
CA ASN A 191 24.70 -4.20 -9.60
C ASN A 191 25.99 -3.50 -9.17
N THR A 192 26.11 -2.19 -9.40
CA THR A 192 27.24 -1.38 -8.91
C THR A 192 27.25 -1.33 -7.38
N GLN A 193 26.11 -1.02 -6.76
CA GLN A 193 25.98 -1.00 -5.30
C GLN A 193 26.24 -2.38 -4.67
N LEU A 194 25.72 -3.45 -5.27
CA LEU A 194 25.98 -4.81 -4.78
C LEU A 194 27.47 -5.15 -4.85
N LYS A 195 28.14 -4.80 -5.95
CA LYS A 195 29.59 -5.01 -6.11
C LYS A 195 30.42 -4.18 -5.12
N GLU A 196 30.10 -2.90 -4.94
CA GLU A 196 30.77 -2.02 -3.97
C GLU A 196 30.56 -2.49 -2.52
N GLY A 197 29.38 -3.05 -2.22
CA GLY A 197 29.07 -3.67 -0.94
C GLY A 197 29.69 -5.06 -0.73
N GLY A 198 30.49 -5.55 -1.68
CA GLY A 198 31.10 -6.88 -1.61
C GLY A 198 30.08 -8.03 -1.60
N LYS A 199 28.93 -7.84 -2.26
CA LYS A 199 27.85 -8.84 -2.33
C LYS A 199 27.99 -9.69 -3.60
N ASP A 200 27.74 -10.98 -3.46
CA ASP A 200 27.78 -11.92 -4.58
C ASP A 200 26.52 -11.86 -5.47
N SER A 201 25.41 -11.36 -4.92
CA SER A 201 24.15 -11.26 -5.66
C SER A 201 24.26 -10.24 -6.79
N GLN A 202 23.74 -10.58 -7.97
CA GLN A 202 23.56 -9.66 -9.11
C GLN A 202 22.25 -9.98 -9.82
N ILE A 203 21.69 -8.99 -10.51
CA ILE A 203 20.48 -9.18 -11.33
C ILE A 203 20.77 -8.84 -12.79
N SER A 204 20.33 -9.70 -13.70
CA SER A 204 20.43 -9.48 -15.13
C SER A 204 19.26 -8.66 -15.69
N SER A 205 18.09 -8.76 -15.05
CA SER A 205 16.85 -8.05 -15.42
C SER A 205 15.85 -8.06 -14.27
N PHE A 206 14.75 -7.30 -14.37
CA PHE A 206 13.64 -7.37 -13.42
C PHE A 206 12.80 -8.67 -13.53
N LYS A 207 13.20 -9.60 -14.39
CA LYS A 207 12.63 -10.95 -14.54
C LYS A 207 13.56 -12.03 -13.96
N ASP A 208 14.68 -11.64 -13.37
CA ASP A 208 15.68 -12.57 -12.86
C ASP A 208 15.09 -13.44 -11.73
N LYS A 209 15.21 -14.76 -11.86
CA LYS A 209 14.64 -15.71 -10.90
C LYS A 209 15.27 -15.59 -9.51
N LEU A 210 16.49 -15.06 -9.40
CA LEU A 210 17.15 -14.84 -8.11
C LEU A 210 16.32 -13.88 -7.24
N ILE A 211 15.56 -12.96 -7.85
CA ILE A 211 14.70 -12.00 -7.14
C ILE A 211 13.61 -12.71 -6.34
N SER A 212 13.17 -13.92 -6.75
CA SER A 212 12.20 -14.72 -5.98
C SER A 212 12.66 -15.06 -4.57
N THR A 213 13.97 -15.08 -4.33
CA THR A 213 14.57 -15.31 -2.99
C THR A 213 14.58 -14.06 -2.12
N SER A 214 14.33 -12.89 -2.72
CA SER A 214 14.53 -11.55 -2.15
C SER A 214 15.97 -11.23 -1.70
N LEU A 215 16.94 -12.13 -1.91
CA LEU A 215 18.33 -11.91 -1.52
C LEU A 215 18.96 -10.70 -2.22
N PRO A 216 18.78 -10.46 -3.55
CA PRO A 216 19.31 -9.24 -4.17
C PRO A 216 18.75 -7.95 -3.57
N VAL A 217 17.49 -7.98 -3.11
CA VAL A 217 16.86 -6.83 -2.45
C VAL A 217 17.43 -6.62 -1.05
N ILE A 218 17.61 -7.71 -0.29
CA ILE A 218 18.19 -7.68 1.06
C ILE A 218 19.65 -7.25 1.02
N ASP A 219 20.45 -7.81 0.11
CA ASP A 219 21.85 -7.48 -0.05
C ASP A 219 22.04 -6.01 -0.48
N LEU A 220 21.16 -5.51 -1.36
CA LEU A 220 21.15 -4.10 -1.73
C LEU A 220 20.79 -3.19 -0.54
N LEU A 221 19.80 -3.59 0.28
CA LEU A 221 19.42 -2.87 1.50
C LEU A 221 20.58 -2.77 2.49
N ASP A 222 21.35 -3.85 2.65
CA ASP A 222 22.54 -3.84 3.51
C ASP A 222 23.62 -2.89 2.99
N THR A 223 23.81 -2.80 1.66
CA THR A 223 24.73 -1.83 1.06
C THR A 223 24.28 -0.38 1.31
N ILE A 224 23.04 -0.03 0.98
CA ILE A 224 22.59 1.38 1.04
C ILE A 224 22.29 1.86 2.46
N ALA A 225 21.95 0.93 3.35
CA ALA A 225 21.65 1.19 4.75
C ALA A 225 22.33 0.13 5.64
N PRO A 226 23.66 0.25 5.85
CA PRO A 226 24.38 -0.68 6.71
C PRO A 226 23.77 -0.74 8.11
N LYS A 227 23.78 -1.93 8.72
CA LYS A 227 23.16 -2.24 10.03
C LYS A 227 21.63 -2.21 10.05
N SER A 228 20.96 -2.05 8.90
CA SER A 228 19.49 -2.15 8.81
C SER A 228 19.00 -3.61 8.74
N ILE A 229 19.88 -4.51 8.30
CA ILE A 229 19.63 -5.94 8.15
C ILE A 229 20.04 -6.70 9.41
N LYS A 230 19.19 -7.65 9.80
CA LYS A 230 19.41 -8.63 10.85
C LYS A 230 19.56 -9.99 10.18
N GLU A 231 20.80 -10.47 10.05
CA GLU A 231 21.10 -11.72 9.34
C GLU A 231 20.38 -12.94 9.95
N GLU A 232 20.06 -12.92 11.26
CA GLU A 232 19.26 -13.96 11.93
C GLU A 232 17.85 -14.14 11.34
N LEU A 233 17.31 -13.12 10.66
CA LEU A 233 15.99 -13.15 10.02
C LEU A 233 16.07 -13.47 8.52
N VAL A 234 17.27 -13.62 7.96
CA VAL A 234 17.50 -13.86 6.54
C VAL A 234 17.90 -15.32 6.33
N LYS A 235 17.12 -16.04 5.53
CA LYS A 235 17.49 -17.40 5.13
C LYS A 235 18.24 -17.37 3.79
N ARG A 236 19.36 -18.09 3.72
CA ARG A 236 20.22 -18.21 2.52
C ARG A 236 20.44 -19.70 2.20
N GLY A 237 20.79 -20.02 0.95
CA GLY A 237 21.01 -21.41 0.49
C GLY A 237 19.78 -21.99 -0.21
N GLU A 238 19.46 -23.26 0.08
CA GLU A 238 18.23 -23.88 -0.42
C GLU A 238 17.01 -23.32 0.33
N LEU A 239 16.11 -22.67 -0.41
CA LEU A 239 14.96 -21.95 0.15
C LEU A 239 13.66 -22.64 -0.24
N SER A 240 12.84 -22.97 0.77
CA SER A 240 11.44 -23.31 0.55
C SER A 240 10.63 -22.09 0.13
N ASP A 241 9.42 -22.29 -0.40
CA ASP A 241 8.54 -21.17 -0.75
C ASP A 241 8.13 -20.33 0.47
N ALA A 242 8.03 -20.96 1.64
CA ALA A 242 7.81 -20.26 2.90
C ALA A 242 9.01 -19.36 3.26
N ASP A 243 10.24 -19.82 3.00
CA ASP A 243 11.46 -19.04 3.26
C ASP A 243 11.57 -17.84 2.33
N LYS A 244 11.30 -18.03 1.03
CA LYS A 244 11.23 -16.94 0.04
C LYS A 244 10.21 -15.88 0.46
N LEU A 245 9.02 -16.31 0.88
CA LEU A 245 7.98 -15.39 1.35
C LEU A 245 8.38 -14.64 2.62
N ASN A 246 9.06 -15.30 3.56
CA ASN A 246 9.56 -14.66 4.78
C ASN A 246 10.66 -13.64 4.48
N ASN A 247 11.61 -13.99 3.61
CA ASN A 247 12.63 -13.05 3.12
C ASN A 247 11.99 -11.85 2.42
N ALA A 248 10.97 -12.06 1.57
CA ALA A 248 10.25 -10.99 0.89
C ALA A 248 9.51 -10.05 1.87
N LYS A 249 8.79 -10.61 2.85
CA LYS A 249 8.15 -9.84 3.93
C LYS A 249 9.17 -8.98 4.67
N TYR A 250 10.32 -9.57 4.98
CA TYR A 250 11.40 -8.89 5.67
C TYR A 250 11.99 -7.75 4.82
N ALA A 251 12.33 -8.02 3.55
CA ALA A 251 12.88 -7.03 2.62
C ALA A 251 11.95 -5.82 2.45
N ILE A 252 10.64 -6.04 2.26
CA ILE A 252 9.64 -4.96 2.13
C ILE A 252 9.55 -4.16 3.43
N THR A 253 9.57 -4.82 4.59
CA THR A 253 9.52 -4.16 5.90
C THR A 253 10.74 -3.27 6.13
N VAL A 254 11.95 -3.79 5.86
CA VAL A 254 13.18 -3.01 6.01
C VAL A 254 13.24 -1.86 5.01
N SER A 255 12.82 -2.07 3.76
CA SER A 255 12.72 -1.01 2.74
C SER A 255 11.89 0.17 3.25
N ARG A 256 10.71 -0.11 3.83
CA ARG A 256 9.86 0.92 4.42
C ARG A 256 10.50 1.57 5.65
N LYS A 257 11.13 0.78 6.52
CA LYS A 257 11.83 1.25 7.73
C LYS A 257 12.93 2.26 7.40
N ILE A 258 13.67 2.07 6.30
CA ILE A 258 14.72 3.00 5.87
C ILE A 258 14.16 4.22 5.11
N GLY A 259 12.83 4.32 4.93
CA GLY A 259 12.16 5.44 4.29
C GLY A 259 11.95 5.27 2.78
N ALA A 260 12.20 4.10 2.20
CA ALA A 260 11.85 3.83 0.81
C ALA A 260 10.32 3.63 0.68
N ARG A 261 9.70 4.26 -0.33
CA ARG A 261 8.24 4.27 -0.52
C ARG A 261 7.73 3.02 -1.22
N VAL A 262 8.19 1.85 -0.79
CA VAL A 262 7.85 0.57 -1.41
C VAL A 262 6.43 0.14 -1.06
N TYR A 263 5.62 -0.07 -2.09
CA TYR A 263 4.23 -0.51 -1.99
C TYR A 263 3.98 -1.91 -2.55
N ALA A 264 5.02 -2.56 -3.10
CA ALA A 264 4.94 -3.96 -3.53
C ALA A 264 4.58 -4.88 -2.36
N LEU A 265 3.89 -5.96 -2.71
CA LEU A 265 3.58 -7.07 -1.82
C LEU A 265 4.74 -8.07 -1.81
N PRO A 266 4.94 -8.84 -0.72
CA PRO A 266 5.93 -9.91 -0.69
C PRO A 266 5.77 -10.90 -1.85
N ASP A 267 4.54 -11.25 -2.18
CA ASP A 267 4.19 -12.13 -3.29
C ASP A 267 4.64 -11.57 -4.66
N ASP A 268 4.79 -10.25 -4.81
CA ASP A 268 5.28 -9.65 -6.06
C ASP A 268 6.76 -9.95 -6.29
N LEU A 269 7.55 -10.05 -5.22
CA LEU A 269 8.95 -10.45 -5.29
C LEU A 269 9.08 -11.96 -5.51
N VAL A 270 8.33 -12.77 -4.75
CA VAL A 270 8.37 -14.24 -4.87
C VAL A 270 7.95 -14.70 -6.26
N GLU A 271 6.90 -14.12 -6.84
CA GLU A 271 6.44 -14.42 -8.21
C GLU A 271 7.21 -13.66 -9.30
N VAL A 272 8.15 -12.79 -8.93
CA VAL A 272 8.95 -11.95 -9.84
C VAL A 272 8.07 -11.17 -10.83
N LYS A 273 7.12 -10.37 -10.31
CA LYS A 273 6.26 -9.49 -11.12
C LYS A 273 7.08 -8.30 -11.63
N PRO A 274 7.46 -8.23 -12.93
CA PRO A 274 8.55 -7.34 -13.34
C PRO A 274 8.27 -5.86 -13.09
N LYS A 275 7.03 -5.42 -13.28
CA LYS A 275 6.60 -4.04 -13.01
C LYS A 275 6.72 -3.67 -11.52
N MET A 276 6.41 -4.60 -10.62
CA MET A 276 6.49 -4.36 -9.17
C MET A 276 7.93 -4.47 -8.68
N VAL A 277 8.70 -5.41 -9.23
CA VAL A 277 10.14 -5.54 -8.96
C VAL A 277 10.89 -4.27 -9.35
N LEU A 278 10.61 -3.74 -10.54
CA LEU A 278 11.17 -2.47 -11.01
C LEU A 278 10.87 -1.34 -10.02
N THR A 279 9.63 -1.21 -9.53
CA THR A 279 9.27 -0.13 -8.61
C THR A 279 9.94 -0.27 -7.25
N VAL A 280 10.18 -1.50 -6.77
CA VAL A 280 10.99 -1.75 -5.57
C VAL A 280 12.40 -1.20 -5.75
N PHE A 281 13.11 -1.60 -6.81
CA PHE A 281 14.48 -1.15 -7.05
C PHE A 281 14.57 0.36 -7.32
N ALA A 282 13.62 0.94 -8.06
CA ALA A 282 13.54 2.39 -8.28
C ALA A 282 13.35 3.15 -6.95
N CYS A 283 12.48 2.67 -6.06
CA CYS A 283 12.29 3.28 -4.74
C CYS A 283 13.55 3.19 -3.86
N LEU A 284 14.29 2.07 -3.95
CA LEU A 284 15.55 1.89 -3.23
C LEU A 284 16.67 2.78 -3.79
N MET A 285 16.76 2.92 -5.12
CA MET A 285 17.67 3.83 -5.80
C MET A 285 17.42 5.28 -5.39
N GLY A 286 16.17 5.74 -5.45
CA GLY A 286 15.80 7.09 -5.00
C GLY A 286 16.13 7.35 -3.52
N ARG A 287 16.15 6.31 -2.67
CA ARG A 287 16.57 6.42 -1.27
C ARG A 287 18.10 6.40 -1.11
N GLY A 288 18.79 5.58 -1.89
CA GLY A 288 20.25 5.44 -1.86
C GLY A 288 20.96 6.70 -2.35
N MET A 289 20.52 7.26 -3.47
CA MET A 289 21.13 8.47 -4.06
C MET A 289 20.99 9.70 -3.15
N LYS A 290 19.83 9.89 -2.51
CA LYS A 290 19.61 11.00 -1.55
C LYS A 290 20.54 11.00 -0.34
N LYS A 291 21.21 9.88 -0.05
CA LYS A 291 22.17 9.75 1.05
C LYS A 291 23.61 10.10 0.61
N ALA A 292 23.89 10.14 -0.70
CA ALA A 292 25.19 10.54 -1.23
C ALA A 292 25.32 12.07 -1.33
N ASP A 293 24.20 12.80 -1.45
CA ASP A 293 24.15 14.25 -1.62
C ASP A 293 23.99 15.06 -0.31
N GLY A 294 24.06 14.41 0.85
CA GLY A 294 23.92 15.07 2.17
C GLY A 294 24.82 14.44 3.23
#